data_AF-A0A2G7GDZ4-F1
#
_entry.id   AF-A0A2G7GDZ4-F1
#
_cell.length_a   1.000
_cell.length_b   1.000
_cell.length_c   1.000
_cell.angle_alpha   90.00
_cell.angle_beta   90.00
_cell.angle_gamma   90.00
#
_symmetry.space_group_name_H-M   'P 1'
#
loop_
_entity.id
_entity.type
_entity.pdbx_description
1 polymer ?
#
loop_
_entity_poly.entity_id
_entity_poly.type
_entity_poly.pdbx_seq_one_letter_code
_entity_poly.pdbx_strand_id
1 'polypeptide(L)'
;MSLIIVAMLLCAGLSSPLVIRQSCHVQVAAHTFYGFPDNDPPGCAIAYDCGRGLAAGGAGTFNDPLTFASAPGEFQICEIIYDPYLRKYLRMEDSCDSCNRDWANKVWHIDIWTGSSTVNGGNDQVNCENRLTPAPQHKPVIRGPGPNLPVDASGTTSFHQRRKRMQIHQLVLFSFVALAASAPGAEDKRSGILDGYESAGDMDFPNAPKNEPTQEPDRRFNGIYIPHTIEWKIPPHRRSEAETNLSSGGAEVTGEYIEN
;
A
#
# COMPACT_ATOMS: atom_id res chain seq x y z
N MET A 1 -34.81 67.96 -26.46
CA MET A 1 -34.05 67.48 -25.29
C MET A 1 -34.53 66.08 -24.97
N SER A 2 -33.86 65.05 -25.50
CA SER A 2 -34.24 63.64 -25.30
C SER A 2 -33.34 63.03 -24.24
N LEU A 3 -33.92 62.65 -23.10
CA LEU A 3 -33.24 61.84 -22.09
C LEU A 3 -33.22 60.38 -22.57
N ILE A 4 -32.02 59.87 -22.86
CA ILE A 4 -31.77 58.45 -23.07
C ILE A 4 -31.45 57.86 -21.70
N ILE A 5 -32.38 57.09 -21.13
CA ILE A 5 -32.15 56.27 -19.95
C ILE A 5 -31.50 54.97 -20.42
N VAL A 6 -30.17 54.86 -20.26
CA VAL A 6 -29.45 53.60 -20.43
C VAL A 6 -29.63 52.79 -19.16
N ALA A 7 -30.47 51.76 -19.21
CA ALA A 7 -30.59 50.76 -18.16
C ALA A 7 -29.32 49.87 -18.17
N MET A 8 -28.39 50.16 -17.27
CA MET A 8 -27.25 49.29 -16.97
C MET A 8 -27.76 48.04 -16.24
N LEU A 9 -27.97 46.95 -16.98
CA LEU A 9 -28.19 45.62 -16.41
C LEU A 9 -26.87 45.16 -15.76
N LEU A 10 -26.77 45.26 -14.43
CA LEU A 10 -25.74 44.57 -13.66
C LEU A 10 -26.03 43.06 -13.69
N CYS A 11 -25.45 42.35 -14.64
CA CYS A 11 -25.30 40.90 -14.55
C CYS A 11 -24.21 40.59 -13.52
N ALA A 12 -24.58 40.53 -12.24
CA ALA A 12 -23.77 39.87 -11.22
C ALA A 12 -23.81 38.35 -11.48
N GLY A 13 -22.98 37.89 -12.41
CA GLY A 13 -22.76 36.47 -12.63
C GLY A 13 -22.07 35.88 -11.40
N LEU A 14 -22.78 35.08 -10.62
CA LEU A 14 -22.16 34.17 -9.67
C LEU A 14 -21.38 33.12 -10.47
N SER A 15 -20.12 33.41 -10.79
CA SER A 15 -19.16 32.43 -11.28
C SER A 15 -18.86 31.47 -10.13
N SER A 16 -19.72 30.46 -9.95
CA SER A 16 -19.39 29.33 -9.09
C SER A 16 -18.19 28.62 -9.72
N PRO A 17 -17.06 28.46 -9.02
CA PRO A 17 -15.94 27.71 -9.57
C PRO A 17 -16.43 26.29 -9.83
N LEU A 18 -16.32 25.85 -11.08
CA LEU A 18 -16.58 24.47 -11.47
C LEU A 18 -15.52 23.61 -10.77
N VAL A 19 -15.85 23.04 -9.61
CA VAL A 19 -14.99 22.04 -8.97
C VAL A 19 -15.08 20.80 -9.83
N ILE A 20 -14.11 20.62 -10.73
CA ILE A 20 -13.91 19.35 -11.42
C ILE A 20 -13.58 18.33 -10.32
N ARG A 21 -14.57 17.53 -9.92
CA ARG A 21 -14.31 16.35 -9.10
C ARG A 21 -13.51 15.39 -9.98
N GLN A 22 -12.19 15.33 -9.75
CA GLN A 22 -11.36 14.25 -10.27
C GLN A 22 -12.04 12.94 -9.87
N SER A 23 -12.40 12.09 -10.85
CA SER A 23 -13.00 10.81 -10.51
C SER A 23 -11.96 9.94 -9.83
N CYS A 24 -12.32 9.46 -8.64
CA CYS A 24 -11.56 8.46 -7.91
C CYS A 24 -11.37 7.21 -8.79
N HIS A 25 -10.12 6.76 -8.96
CA HIS A 25 -9.82 5.53 -9.69
C HIS A 25 -8.66 4.77 -9.06
N VAL A 26 -8.60 3.46 -9.31
CA VAL A 26 -7.56 2.58 -8.79
C VAL A 26 -6.46 2.43 -9.83
N GLN A 27 -5.22 2.57 -9.38
CA GLN A 27 -4.01 2.31 -10.15
C GLN A 27 -3.20 1.24 -9.41
N VAL A 28 -2.58 0.30 -10.12
CA VAL A 28 -1.64 -0.65 -9.52
C VAL A 28 -0.23 -0.10 -9.69
N ALA A 29 0.55 -0.02 -8.61
CA ALA A 29 1.93 0.43 -8.60
C ALA A 29 2.82 -0.49 -7.77
N ALA A 30 4.07 -0.68 -8.19
CA ALA A 30 5.12 -1.24 -7.37
C ALA A 30 5.37 -0.33 -6.16
N HIS A 31 5.44 -0.92 -4.98
CA HIS A 31 5.73 -0.20 -3.73
C HIS A 31 7.14 -0.54 -3.27
N THR A 32 7.95 0.48 -3.05
CA THR A 32 9.19 0.39 -2.29
C THR A 32 9.21 1.46 -1.19
N PHE A 33 10.29 1.48 -0.42
CA PHE A 33 10.50 2.46 0.63
C PHE A 33 11.92 2.99 0.54
N TYR A 34 12.06 4.25 0.90
CA TYR A 34 13.34 4.95 1.01
C TYR A 34 13.38 5.79 2.29
N GLY A 35 14.53 6.36 2.58
CA GLY A 35 14.61 7.39 3.59
C GLY A 35 15.95 8.13 3.60
N PHE A 36 16.30 8.70 4.76
CA PHE A 36 17.46 9.58 4.86
C PHE A 36 18.77 9.03 4.24
N PRO A 37 19.18 7.76 4.51
CA PRO A 37 20.51 7.28 4.09
C PRO A 37 20.66 7.09 2.59
N ASP A 38 19.58 6.73 1.90
CA ASP A 38 19.54 6.31 0.50
C ASP A 38 18.79 7.29 -0.40
N ASN A 39 18.21 8.35 0.16
CA ASN A 39 17.86 9.54 -0.60
C ASN A 39 19.11 10.17 -1.23
N ASP A 40 18.99 10.82 -2.39
CA ASP A 40 20.13 11.35 -3.14
C ASP A 40 20.01 12.88 -3.37
N PRO A 41 20.84 13.71 -2.71
CA PRO A 41 21.85 13.35 -1.71
C PRO A 41 21.23 12.91 -0.37
N PRO A 42 21.97 12.18 0.49
CA PRO A 42 21.44 11.70 1.78
C PRO A 42 20.89 12.84 2.64
N GLY A 43 19.64 12.71 3.04
CA GLY A 43 18.89 13.78 3.67
C GLY A 43 17.39 13.59 3.55
N CYS A 44 16.65 14.58 4.04
CA CYS A 44 15.20 14.65 3.83
C CYS A 44 14.80 15.61 2.71
N ALA A 45 15.76 16.15 1.95
CA ALA A 45 15.43 17.04 0.84
C ALA A 45 14.56 16.31 -0.19
N ILE A 46 13.62 17.04 -0.79
CA ILE A 46 12.68 16.54 -1.82
C ILE A 46 12.68 17.49 -3.02
N ALA A 47 12.29 16.98 -4.19
CA ALA A 47 12.33 17.73 -5.44
C ALA A 47 11.29 18.87 -5.56
N TYR A 48 10.12 18.75 -4.92
CA TYR A 48 8.97 19.64 -5.18
C TYR A 48 8.37 20.23 -3.90
N ASP A 49 8.24 21.56 -3.82
CA ASP A 49 7.54 22.22 -2.72
C ASP A 49 6.03 22.27 -3.00
N CYS A 50 5.29 21.47 -2.23
CA CYS A 50 3.83 21.40 -2.27
C CYS A 50 3.16 22.20 -1.15
N GLY A 51 3.78 23.32 -0.76
CA GLY A 51 3.27 24.26 0.24
C GLY A 51 3.64 23.91 1.68
N ARG A 52 4.64 23.03 1.89
CA ARG A 52 5.16 22.70 3.23
C ARG A 52 6.69 22.74 3.33
N GLY A 53 7.37 23.31 2.33
CA GLY A 53 8.82 23.34 2.21
C GLY A 53 9.37 22.08 1.54
N LEU A 54 10.71 22.01 1.49
CA LEU A 54 11.46 20.99 0.74
C LEU A 54 12.02 19.89 1.65
N ALA A 55 11.19 19.38 2.57
CA ALA A 55 11.57 18.26 3.43
C ALA A 55 10.51 17.15 3.39
N ALA A 56 10.94 15.91 3.13
CA ALA A 56 10.11 14.72 3.17
C ALA A 56 9.51 14.51 4.58
N GLY A 57 8.27 14.05 4.63
CA GLY A 57 7.59 13.76 5.89
C GLY A 57 6.08 13.65 5.75
N GLY A 58 5.38 13.99 6.83
CA GLY A 58 3.93 13.91 6.96
C GLY A 58 3.44 12.69 7.73
N ALA A 59 2.27 12.81 8.34
CA ALA A 59 1.65 11.77 9.17
C ALA A 59 0.91 10.70 8.35
N GLY A 60 0.63 10.97 7.07
CA GLY A 60 -0.18 10.10 6.19
C GLY A 60 -1.68 10.34 6.31
N THR A 61 -2.09 11.51 6.78
CA THR A 61 -3.51 11.95 6.79
C THR A 61 -3.82 12.76 5.54
N PHE A 62 -5.09 13.01 5.21
CA PHE A 62 -5.42 13.81 4.03
C PHE A 62 -4.82 15.23 4.06
N ASN A 63 -4.82 15.87 5.24
CA ASN A 63 -4.30 17.22 5.41
C ASN A 63 -2.78 17.28 5.63
N ASP A 64 -2.17 16.14 5.96
CA ASP A 64 -0.73 15.99 6.12
C ASP A 64 -0.28 14.64 5.52
N PRO A 65 -0.31 14.54 4.17
CA PRO A 65 -0.01 13.30 3.47
C PRO A 65 1.46 12.95 3.61
N LEU A 66 1.79 11.67 3.59
CA LEU A 66 3.17 11.19 3.66
C LEU A 66 3.85 11.38 2.29
N THR A 67 5.09 11.84 2.27
CA THR A 67 5.87 11.97 1.03
C THR A 67 6.03 10.63 0.33
N PHE A 68 5.86 10.62 -0.99
CA PHE A 68 6.40 9.58 -1.85
C PHE A 68 7.13 10.19 -3.05
N ALA A 69 8.09 9.43 -3.58
CA ALA A 69 8.81 9.71 -4.80
C ALA A 69 8.27 8.85 -5.95
N SER A 70 8.30 9.38 -7.17
CA SER A 70 7.96 8.64 -8.39
C SER A 70 8.62 9.29 -9.62
N ALA A 71 8.41 8.75 -10.82
CA ALA A 71 8.95 9.35 -12.03
C ALA A 71 8.16 10.63 -12.43
N PRO A 72 8.82 11.68 -12.94
CA PRO A 72 8.13 12.84 -13.50
C PRO A 72 7.15 12.44 -14.62
N GLY A 73 5.89 12.89 -14.50
CA GLY A 73 4.84 12.60 -15.46
C GLY A 73 4.10 11.27 -15.24
N GLU A 74 4.54 10.44 -14.29
CA GLU A 74 3.80 9.25 -13.85
C GLU A 74 2.59 9.66 -12.98
N PHE A 75 2.86 10.44 -11.93
CA PHE A 75 1.88 11.15 -11.12
C PHE A 75 1.99 12.66 -11.35
N GLN A 76 0.92 13.41 -11.06
CA GLN A 76 1.01 14.86 -11.08
C GLN A 76 1.84 15.34 -9.89
N ILE A 77 2.66 16.37 -10.09
CA ILE A 77 3.39 16.99 -8.99
C ILE A 77 2.38 17.49 -7.95
N CYS A 78 2.65 17.23 -6.68
CA CYS A 78 1.76 17.51 -5.54
C CYS A 78 0.45 16.73 -5.52
N GLU A 79 0.29 15.70 -6.36
CA GLU A 79 -0.90 14.85 -6.32
C GLU A 79 -1.01 14.12 -4.98
N ILE A 80 -2.21 14.16 -4.40
CA ILE A 80 -2.56 13.33 -3.25
C ILE A 80 -3.20 12.03 -3.75
N ILE A 81 -2.63 10.91 -3.33
CA ILE A 81 -3.18 9.57 -3.51
C ILE A 81 -3.48 8.95 -2.15
N TYR A 82 -4.25 7.87 -2.12
CA TYR A 82 -4.42 7.05 -0.93
C TYR A 82 -3.92 5.65 -1.21
N ASP A 83 -3.05 5.16 -0.33
CA ASP A 83 -2.52 3.80 -0.35
C ASP A 83 -3.30 2.94 0.66
N PRO A 84 -4.17 2.02 0.21
CA PRO A 84 -4.89 1.09 1.08
C PRO A 84 -4.00 0.06 1.77
N TYR A 85 -2.82 -0.26 1.23
CA TYR A 85 -1.89 -1.20 1.84
C TYR A 85 -1.32 -0.63 3.14
N LEU A 86 -0.94 0.66 3.13
CA LEU A 86 -0.48 1.37 4.32
C LEU A 86 -1.60 2.06 5.12
N ARG A 87 -2.79 2.20 4.53
CA ARG A 87 -3.89 3.01 5.05
C ARG A 87 -3.43 4.45 5.32
N LYS A 88 -2.81 5.06 4.32
CA LYS A 88 -2.25 6.42 4.39
C LYS A 88 -2.52 7.19 3.11
N TYR A 89 -2.67 8.50 3.26
CA TYR A 89 -2.59 9.43 2.15
C TYR A 89 -1.13 9.73 1.85
N LEU A 90 -0.77 9.70 0.58
CA LEU A 90 0.58 10.01 0.11
C LEU A 90 0.54 11.22 -0.82
N ARG A 91 1.62 12.00 -0.89
CA ARG A 91 1.77 13.13 -1.82
C ARG A 91 3.05 13.03 -2.65
N MET A 92 2.92 13.24 -3.95
CA MET A 92 4.04 13.22 -4.88
C MET A 92 4.84 14.51 -4.70
N GLU A 93 5.98 14.40 -4.03
CA GLU A 93 6.82 15.56 -3.72
C GLU A 93 8.29 15.36 -4.10
N ASP A 94 8.64 14.16 -4.57
CA ASP A 94 10.02 13.80 -4.82
C ASP A 94 10.17 12.92 -6.07
N SER A 95 11.41 12.72 -6.51
CA SER A 95 11.73 11.90 -7.67
C SER A 95 12.74 10.80 -7.34
N CYS A 96 12.62 9.64 -7.97
CA CYS A 96 13.50 8.49 -7.76
C CYS A 96 14.03 7.92 -9.07
N ASP A 97 15.30 7.52 -9.07
CA ASP A 97 16.01 7.00 -10.24
C ASP A 97 15.50 5.61 -10.66
N SER A 98 15.20 4.73 -9.71
CA SER A 98 14.52 3.45 -9.96
C SER A 98 13.17 3.64 -10.64
N CYS A 99 12.36 4.56 -10.13
CA CYS A 99 11.05 4.90 -10.68
C CYS A 99 11.18 5.43 -12.12
N ASN A 100 12.16 6.29 -12.40
CA ASN A 100 12.42 6.78 -13.76
C ASN A 100 12.68 5.65 -14.76
N ARG A 101 13.48 4.65 -14.37
CA ARG A 101 13.73 3.46 -15.21
C ARG A 101 12.49 2.61 -15.43
N ASP A 102 11.70 2.40 -14.39
CA ASP A 102 10.47 1.63 -14.47
C ASP A 102 9.41 2.32 -15.34
N TRP A 103 9.32 3.64 -15.23
CA TRP A 103 8.40 4.44 -16.03
C TRP A 103 8.74 4.48 -17.51
N ALA A 104 10.02 4.35 -17.88
CA ALA A 104 10.44 4.16 -19.26
C ALA A 104 9.75 2.92 -19.90
N ASN A 105 9.43 1.91 -19.09
CA ASN A 105 8.72 0.70 -19.48
C ASN A 105 7.22 0.71 -19.11
N LYS A 106 6.67 1.86 -18.69
CA LYS A 106 5.27 2.03 -18.23
C LYS A 106 4.89 1.16 -17.03
N VAL A 107 5.88 0.82 -16.20
CA VAL A 107 5.64 0.24 -14.89
C VAL A 107 5.41 1.38 -13.91
N TRP A 108 4.29 1.31 -13.19
CA TRP A 108 3.98 2.29 -12.15
C TRP A 108 4.77 1.96 -10.89
N HIS A 109 5.43 2.93 -10.28
CA HIS A 109 6.30 2.77 -9.12
C HIS A 109 6.17 3.99 -8.19
N ILE A 110 5.88 3.70 -6.92
CA ILE A 110 6.00 4.66 -5.82
C ILE A 110 7.05 4.21 -4.81
N ASP A 111 7.87 5.15 -4.37
CA ASP A 111 8.87 4.94 -3.33
C ASP A 111 8.51 5.78 -2.11
N ILE A 112 8.24 5.14 -0.97
CA ILE A 112 7.52 5.78 0.14
C ILE A 112 8.48 6.14 1.26
N TRP A 113 8.43 7.38 1.73
CA TRP A 113 9.34 7.88 2.77
C TRP A 113 9.12 7.19 4.13
N THR A 114 10.18 6.65 4.71
CA THR A 114 10.19 6.05 6.07
C THR A 114 11.16 6.71 7.04
N GLY A 115 11.91 7.70 6.54
CA GLY A 115 13.02 8.33 7.24
C GLY A 115 12.60 9.32 8.34
N SER A 116 13.58 9.72 9.12
CA SER A 116 13.52 10.92 9.97
C SER A 116 14.02 12.11 9.16
N SER A 117 13.51 13.31 9.40
CA SER A 117 14.06 14.52 8.78
C SER A 117 15.44 14.92 9.31
N THR A 118 15.86 14.37 10.45
CA THR A 118 17.08 14.81 11.17
C THR A 118 18.02 13.67 11.55
N VAL A 119 17.65 12.41 11.33
CA VAL A 119 18.44 11.24 11.76
C VAL A 119 18.73 10.35 10.56
N ASN A 120 20.02 10.19 10.24
CA ASN A 120 20.50 9.17 9.32
C ASN A 120 20.54 7.81 10.04
N GLY A 121 19.64 6.90 9.67
CA GLY A 121 19.58 5.56 10.26
C GLY A 121 20.57 4.55 9.66
N GLY A 122 21.38 4.94 8.67
CA GLY A 122 22.34 4.08 7.98
C GLY A 122 21.73 2.80 7.43
N ASN A 123 22.55 1.74 7.39
CA ASN A 123 22.14 0.44 6.84
C ASN A 123 20.96 -0.22 7.59
N ASP A 124 20.76 0.11 8.87
CA ASP A 124 19.61 -0.43 9.62
C ASP A 124 18.28 0.08 9.05
N GLN A 125 18.27 1.32 8.60
CA GLN A 125 17.10 1.92 7.95
C GLN A 125 16.89 1.31 6.56
N VAL A 126 17.96 1.17 5.77
CA VAL A 126 17.92 0.48 4.47
C VAL A 126 17.40 -0.96 4.58
N ASN A 127 17.84 -1.69 5.61
CA ASN A 127 17.33 -3.04 5.87
C ASN A 127 15.88 -3.04 6.36
N CYS A 128 15.38 -1.96 6.96
CA CYS A 128 13.98 -1.81 7.33
C CYS A 128 13.14 -1.53 6.08
N GLU A 129 13.57 -0.59 5.24
CA GLU A 129 12.96 -0.25 3.95
C GLU A 129 12.77 -1.51 3.08
N ASN A 130 13.83 -2.30 2.90
CA ASN A 130 13.78 -3.57 2.17
C ASN A 130 12.79 -4.60 2.77
N ARG A 131 12.59 -4.60 4.10
CA ARG A 131 11.62 -5.49 4.75
C ARG A 131 10.18 -4.98 4.66
N LEU A 132 10.00 -3.68 4.50
CA LEU A 132 8.68 -3.05 4.33
C LEU A 132 8.16 -3.23 2.91
N THR A 133 9.07 -3.27 1.92
CA THR A 133 8.75 -3.55 0.51
C THR A 133 7.97 -4.86 0.39
N PRO A 134 6.69 -4.83 -0.02
CA PRO A 134 5.84 -6.00 0.03
C PRO A 134 6.19 -7.05 -1.02
N ALA A 135 5.87 -8.31 -0.73
CA ALA A 135 5.83 -9.39 -1.73
C ALA A 135 4.38 -9.92 -1.84
N PRO A 136 3.72 -9.84 -3.02
CA PRO A 136 4.16 -9.17 -4.24
C PRO A 136 4.20 -7.63 -4.07
N GLN A 137 5.13 -6.98 -4.79
CA GLN A 137 5.39 -5.52 -4.70
C GLN A 137 4.24 -4.67 -5.24
N HIS A 138 3.50 -5.16 -6.23
CA HIS A 138 2.45 -4.41 -6.89
C HIS A 138 1.19 -4.38 -6.03
N LYS A 139 0.82 -3.19 -5.55
CA LYS A 139 -0.39 -2.95 -4.74
C LYS A 139 -1.26 -1.86 -5.38
N PRO A 140 -2.58 -1.87 -5.14
CA PRO A 140 -3.44 -0.79 -5.61
C PRO A 140 -3.19 0.50 -4.82
N VAL A 141 -3.30 1.63 -5.49
CA VAL A 141 -3.44 2.98 -4.92
C VAL A 141 -4.70 3.62 -5.49
N ILE A 142 -5.26 4.57 -4.75
CA ILE A 142 -6.44 5.33 -5.13
C ILE A 142 -6.00 6.75 -5.49
N ARG A 143 -6.19 7.13 -6.75
CA ARG A 143 -5.94 8.49 -7.24
C ARG A 143 -7.22 9.32 -7.19
N GLY A 144 -7.10 10.61 -6.88
CA GLY A 144 -8.25 11.48 -6.60
C GLY A 144 -9.11 11.03 -5.40
N PRO A 145 -8.51 10.62 -4.26
CA PRO A 145 -9.28 10.15 -3.12
C PRO A 145 -10.04 11.30 -2.44
N GLY A 146 -11.19 10.99 -1.84
CA GLY A 146 -11.82 11.89 -0.86
C GLY A 146 -11.06 11.90 0.48
N PRO A 147 -11.34 12.83 1.40
CA PRO A 147 -10.56 13.03 2.63
C PRO A 147 -10.88 12.05 3.79
N ASN A 148 -11.90 11.21 3.64
CA ASN A 148 -12.48 10.42 4.75
C ASN A 148 -12.14 8.92 4.69
N LEU A 149 -11.05 8.53 4.00
CA LEU A 149 -10.61 7.15 3.97
C LEU A 149 -9.90 6.77 5.29
N PRO A 150 -9.98 5.50 5.73
CA PRO A 150 -9.48 5.11 7.03
C PRO A 150 -7.96 5.22 7.15
N VAL A 151 -7.44 6.06 8.05
CA VAL A 151 -6.00 6.19 8.26
C VAL A 151 -5.52 5.29 9.40
N ASP A 152 -4.41 4.57 9.22
CA ASP A 152 -3.71 3.95 10.35
C ASP A 152 -2.93 5.02 11.12
N ALA A 153 -3.46 5.35 12.31
CA ALA A 153 -2.89 6.32 13.24
C ALA A 153 -1.69 5.77 14.01
N SER A 154 -1.40 4.46 13.92
CA SER A 154 -0.10 3.99 14.32
C SER A 154 0.92 4.67 13.39
N GLY A 155 1.81 5.50 13.93
CA GLY A 155 2.82 6.27 13.18
C GLY A 155 3.90 5.38 12.54
N THR A 156 3.50 4.23 11.96
CA THR A 156 4.32 3.05 11.67
C THR A 156 5.10 3.13 10.36
N THR A 157 5.19 4.31 9.73
CA THR A 157 6.13 4.56 8.64
C THR A 157 7.48 5.08 9.12
N SER A 158 7.60 5.64 10.33
CA SER A 158 8.91 6.09 10.82
C SER A 158 9.74 4.93 11.38
N PHE A 159 10.92 4.68 10.79
CA PHE A 159 11.94 3.76 11.30
C PHE A 159 12.20 3.92 12.82
N HIS A 160 12.21 5.17 13.29
CA HIS A 160 12.48 5.51 14.68
C HIS A 160 11.39 5.01 15.65
N GLN A 161 10.14 5.01 15.19
CA GLN A 161 8.99 4.53 15.97
C GLN A 161 9.04 2.99 16.13
N ARG A 162 9.44 2.27 15.07
CA ARG A 162 9.58 0.80 15.11
C ARG A 162 10.80 0.35 15.93
N ARG A 163 11.95 1.05 15.85
CA ARG A 163 13.12 0.76 16.70
C ARG A 163 12.78 0.80 18.19
N LYS A 164 12.08 1.86 18.64
CA LYS A 164 11.63 1.95 20.04
C LYS A 164 10.70 0.80 20.43
N ARG A 165 9.77 0.41 19.55
CA ARG A 165 8.84 -0.71 19.83
C ARG A 165 9.56 -2.07 19.88
N MET A 166 10.54 -2.32 19.03
CA MET A 166 11.36 -3.55 19.08
C MET A 166 12.25 -3.60 20.33
N GLN A 167 12.84 -2.47 20.72
CA GLN A 167 13.70 -2.40 21.90
C GLN A 167 12.91 -2.60 23.20
N ILE A 168 11.68 -2.09 23.28
CA ILE A 168 10.75 -2.38 24.37
C ILE A 168 10.38 -3.87 24.39
N HIS A 169 10.10 -4.49 23.23
CA HIS A 169 9.82 -5.93 23.18
C HIS A 169 11.01 -6.80 23.61
N GLN A 170 12.25 -6.45 23.25
CA GLN A 170 13.44 -7.15 23.75
C GLN A 170 13.58 -7.03 25.28
N LEU A 171 13.44 -5.82 25.84
CA LEU A 171 13.53 -5.59 27.29
C LEU A 171 12.47 -6.37 28.08
N VAL A 172 11.25 -6.47 27.53
CA VAL A 172 10.16 -7.25 28.14
C VAL A 172 10.45 -8.76 28.05
N LEU A 173 10.93 -9.28 26.91
CA LEU A 173 11.29 -10.70 26.77
C LEU A 173 12.42 -11.10 27.73
N PHE A 174 13.46 -10.28 27.88
CA PHE A 174 14.56 -10.55 28.81
C PHE A 174 14.10 -10.55 30.27
N SER A 175 13.10 -9.74 30.63
CA SER A 175 12.54 -9.72 31.98
C SER A 175 11.69 -10.97 32.29
N PHE A 176 10.93 -11.47 31.31
CA PHE A 176 10.15 -12.70 31.49
C PHE A 176 11.00 -13.97 31.52
N VAL A 177 12.08 -14.05 30.73
CA VAL A 177 13.01 -15.19 30.76
C VAL A 177 13.80 -15.23 32.08
N ALA A 178 14.21 -14.07 32.61
CA ALA A 178 14.89 -14.00 33.91
C ALA A 178 13.98 -14.46 35.07
N LEU A 179 12.67 -14.19 34.99
CA LEU A 179 11.72 -14.62 36.03
C LEU A 179 11.48 -16.14 35.99
N ALA A 180 11.39 -16.75 34.80
CA ALA A 180 11.20 -18.19 34.64
C ALA A 180 12.43 -19.03 35.05
N ALA A 181 13.65 -18.48 34.95
CA ALA A 181 14.88 -19.16 35.34
C ALA A 181 15.15 -19.17 36.86
N SER A 182 14.30 -18.52 37.66
CA SER A 182 14.44 -18.44 39.13
C SER A 182 13.52 -19.38 39.92
N ALA A 183 12.69 -20.17 39.22
CA ALA A 183 11.85 -21.19 39.86
C ALA A 183 12.69 -22.44 40.16
N PRO A 184 12.84 -22.87 41.43
CA PRO A 184 13.56 -24.10 41.75
C PRO A 184 12.80 -25.32 41.21
N GLY A 185 13.52 -26.19 40.51
CA GLY A 185 13.02 -27.44 39.97
C GLY A 185 12.53 -28.37 41.08
N ALA A 186 11.28 -28.81 40.97
CA ALA A 186 10.76 -29.94 41.71
C ALA A 186 10.83 -31.17 40.79
N GLU A 187 11.84 -32.02 41.02
CA GLU A 187 11.90 -33.35 40.44
C GLU A 187 10.95 -34.33 41.16
N ASP A 188 10.20 -35.03 40.32
CA ASP A 188 9.92 -36.46 40.31
C ASP A 188 9.01 -37.09 41.38
N LYS A 189 7.83 -37.59 40.94
CA LYS A 189 7.29 -38.90 41.34
C LYS A 189 6.47 -39.55 40.20
N ARG A 190 7.11 -40.49 39.51
CA ARG A 190 6.70 -41.89 39.24
C ARG A 190 5.22 -42.25 38.99
N SER A 191 5.04 -42.99 37.88
CA SER A 191 4.20 -44.20 37.68
C SER A 191 2.90 -44.06 36.89
N GLY A 192 2.90 -44.63 35.67
CA GLY A 192 1.98 -45.74 35.37
C GLY A 192 0.98 -45.59 34.23
N ILE A 193 1.20 -46.42 33.20
CA ILE A 193 0.20 -47.28 32.51
C ILE A 193 -0.76 -46.61 31.48
N LEU A 194 -0.92 -47.35 30.36
CA LEU A 194 -1.96 -47.34 29.30
C LEU A 194 -1.65 -46.47 28.07
N ASP A 195 -1.27 -47.08 26.95
CA ASP A 195 -2.14 -47.79 25.99
C ASP A 195 -3.15 -46.87 25.30
N GLY A 196 -2.98 -46.74 23.98
CA GLY A 196 -4.09 -47.06 23.09
C GLY A 196 -5.10 -45.95 22.72
N TYR A 197 -5.08 -45.65 21.42
CA TYR A 197 -6.23 -45.65 20.50
C TYR A 197 -7.32 -44.53 20.52
N GLU A 198 -7.68 -44.19 19.27
CA GLU A 198 -8.92 -43.64 18.70
C GLU A 198 -9.40 -42.20 18.94
N SER A 199 -9.33 -41.44 17.85
CA SER A 199 -10.49 -40.94 17.08
C SER A 199 -11.88 -41.05 17.73
N ALA A 200 -12.45 -39.89 18.07
CA ALA A 200 -13.89 -39.63 18.12
C ALA A 200 -14.10 -38.30 17.37
N GLY A 201 -15.00 -38.15 16.40
CA GLY A 201 -16.32 -38.74 16.33
C GLY A 201 -17.33 -37.60 16.47
N ASP A 202 -18.31 -37.60 15.56
CA ASP A 202 -19.38 -36.62 15.40
C ASP A 202 -20.02 -36.12 16.69
N MET A 203 -20.33 -34.82 16.70
CA MET A 203 -21.34 -34.23 17.59
C MET A 203 -22.34 -33.44 16.76
N ASP A 204 -23.43 -34.12 16.39
CA ASP A 204 -24.69 -33.51 15.97
C ASP A 204 -25.25 -32.63 17.11
N PHE A 205 -25.66 -31.40 16.78
CA PHE A 205 -26.56 -30.62 17.62
C PHE A 205 -27.80 -30.19 16.82
N PRO A 206 -29.02 -30.53 17.28
CA PRO A 206 -30.26 -30.15 16.62
C PRO A 206 -30.74 -28.75 17.04
N ASN A 207 -31.52 -28.15 16.14
CA ASN A 207 -32.37 -26.97 16.28
C ASN A 207 -31.76 -25.59 15.97
N ALA A 208 -32.04 -25.17 14.73
CA ALA A 208 -32.05 -23.78 14.29
C ALA A 208 -33.23 -22.98 14.89
N PRO A 209 -33.08 -21.66 15.00
CA PRO A 209 -34.16 -20.73 14.67
C PRO A 209 -33.83 -19.90 13.42
N LYS A 210 -34.89 -19.48 12.74
CA LYS A 210 -34.96 -18.97 11.37
C LYS A 210 -34.66 -17.46 11.27
N ASN A 211 -33.92 -17.12 10.21
CA ASN A 211 -34.00 -15.95 9.31
C ASN A 211 -34.05 -14.52 9.87
N GLU A 212 -32.95 -13.75 9.69
CA GLU A 212 -32.95 -12.37 9.12
C GLU A 212 -31.51 -11.89 8.81
N PRO A 213 -31.34 -10.82 8.01
CA PRO A 213 -31.13 -10.81 6.57
C PRO A 213 -29.66 -11.03 6.15
N THR A 214 -29.49 -11.61 4.96
CA THR A 214 -28.21 -11.91 4.32
C THR A 214 -27.29 -10.68 4.29
N GLN A 215 -26.22 -10.67 5.09
CA GLN A 215 -25.08 -9.79 4.82
C GLN A 215 -24.53 -10.19 3.44
N GLU A 216 -24.62 -9.25 2.49
CA GLU A 216 -23.99 -9.37 1.19
C GLU A 216 -22.49 -9.66 1.39
N PRO A 217 -21.92 -10.71 0.78
CA PRO A 217 -20.58 -11.16 1.11
C PRO A 217 -19.54 -10.08 0.79
N ASP A 218 -18.72 -9.74 1.77
CA ASP A 218 -17.57 -8.85 1.65
C ASP A 218 -16.74 -9.20 0.39
N ARG A 219 -16.70 -8.28 -0.57
CA ARG A 219 -16.00 -8.52 -1.83
C ARG A 219 -14.51 -8.28 -1.63
N ARG A 220 -13.77 -9.36 -1.33
CA ARG A 220 -12.30 -9.34 -1.32
C ARG A 220 -11.77 -9.35 -2.76
N PHE A 221 -10.82 -8.46 -3.06
CA PHE A 221 -10.04 -8.51 -4.30
C PHE A 221 -8.57 -8.68 -3.93
N ASN A 222 -7.95 -9.80 -4.35
CA ASN A 222 -6.57 -10.18 -4.01
C ASN A 222 -6.23 -10.04 -2.51
N GLY A 223 -7.18 -10.40 -1.62
CA GLY A 223 -6.98 -10.37 -0.17
C GLY A 223 -7.15 -9.00 0.50
N ILE A 224 -7.48 -7.95 -0.26
CA ILE A 224 -7.73 -6.60 0.27
C ILE A 224 -9.23 -6.41 0.50
N TYR A 225 -9.59 -5.85 1.66
CA TYR A 225 -10.96 -5.51 2.01
C TYR A 225 -11.42 -4.28 1.23
N ILE A 226 -12.50 -4.42 0.45
CA ILE A 226 -13.12 -3.31 -0.27
C ILE A 226 -14.33 -2.84 0.55
N PRO A 227 -14.32 -1.63 1.12
CA PRO A 227 -15.45 -1.12 1.89
C PRO A 227 -16.66 -0.85 0.97
N HIS A 228 -17.85 -1.22 1.45
CA HIS A 228 -19.13 -1.17 0.73
C HIS A 228 -19.67 0.23 0.42
N THR A 229 -18.99 1.30 0.86
CA THR A 229 -19.47 2.68 0.74
C THR A 229 -19.09 3.37 -0.57
N ILE A 230 -18.41 2.67 -1.48
CA ILE A 230 -17.94 3.25 -2.75
C ILE A 230 -18.35 2.32 -3.89
N GLU A 231 -19.13 2.84 -4.83
CA GLU A 231 -19.56 2.12 -6.03
C GLU A 231 -18.38 2.08 -7.03
N TRP A 232 -17.71 0.93 -7.13
CA TRP A 232 -16.52 0.76 -7.97
C TRP A 232 -16.89 0.21 -9.35
N LYS A 233 -16.54 0.95 -10.42
CA LYS A 233 -16.37 0.37 -11.76
C LYS A 233 -14.99 -0.27 -11.85
N ILE A 234 -14.90 -1.56 -11.55
CA ILE A 234 -13.70 -2.36 -11.78
C ILE A 234 -13.59 -2.56 -13.31
N PRO A 235 -12.52 -2.07 -13.97
CA PRO A 235 -12.29 -2.39 -15.37
C PRO A 235 -12.10 -3.91 -15.53
N PRO A 236 -12.64 -4.55 -16.57
CA PRO A 236 -12.40 -5.96 -16.80
C PRO A 236 -10.89 -6.20 -16.97
N HIS A 237 -10.39 -7.26 -16.33
CA HIS A 237 -9.05 -7.77 -16.58
C HIS A 237 -8.89 -8.02 -18.08
N ARG A 238 -8.07 -7.20 -18.75
CA ARG A 238 -7.58 -7.54 -20.08
C ARG A 238 -6.60 -8.69 -19.89
N ARG A 239 -7.10 -9.93 -20.01
CA ARG A 239 -6.27 -11.11 -20.19
C ARG A 239 -5.46 -10.87 -21.47
N SER A 240 -4.14 -10.77 -21.34
CA SER A 240 -3.24 -10.78 -22.50
C SER A 240 -3.36 -12.15 -23.16
N GLU A 241 -4.06 -12.22 -24.29
CA GLU A 241 -3.98 -13.36 -25.20
C GLU A 241 -2.62 -13.33 -25.89
N ALA A 242 -1.62 -13.90 -25.21
CA ALA A 242 -0.32 -14.20 -25.79
C ALA A 242 0.24 -15.49 -25.15
N GLU A 243 -0.59 -16.52 -25.07
CA GLU A 243 -0.14 -17.90 -24.83
C GLU A 243 -0.93 -18.83 -25.76
N THR A 244 -0.64 -18.76 -27.05
CA THR A 244 -0.97 -19.86 -27.96
C THR A 244 0.13 -20.92 -27.85
N ASN A 245 -0.19 -21.96 -27.08
CA ASN A 245 0.16 -23.36 -27.26
C ASN A 245 1.47 -23.67 -28.00
N LEU A 246 2.52 -23.96 -27.23
CA LEU A 246 3.60 -24.84 -27.66
C LEU A 246 3.57 -26.09 -26.78
N SER A 247 2.96 -27.16 -27.27
CA SER A 247 3.31 -28.51 -26.84
C SER A 247 2.92 -29.58 -27.88
N SER A 248 3.92 -30.40 -28.20
CA SER A 248 3.87 -31.80 -28.67
C SER A 248 3.79 -32.11 -30.18
N GLY A 249 4.67 -33.04 -30.57
CA GLY A 249 4.78 -33.72 -31.88
C GLY A 249 6.09 -33.35 -32.57
N GLY A 250 7.13 -34.18 -32.65
CA GLY A 250 7.13 -35.59 -33.05
C GLY A 250 7.68 -35.68 -34.48
N ALA A 251 8.84 -36.31 -34.65
CA ALA A 251 9.68 -36.29 -35.84
C ALA A 251 9.01 -36.84 -37.12
N GLU A 252 9.37 -36.28 -38.27
CA GLU A 252 9.40 -37.00 -39.55
C GLU A 252 10.55 -36.48 -40.42
N VAL A 253 11.41 -37.41 -40.85
CA VAL A 253 12.53 -37.22 -41.75
C VAL A 253 12.12 -37.73 -43.13
N THR A 254 12.07 -36.85 -44.11
CA THR A 254 12.26 -37.11 -45.56
C THR A 254 12.63 -35.73 -46.15
N GLY A 255 13.79 -35.48 -46.76
CA GLY A 255 14.37 -36.23 -47.88
C GLY A 255 14.01 -35.51 -49.18
N GLU A 256 15.05 -35.03 -49.89
CA GLU A 256 15.10 -34.69 -51.33
C GLU A 256 14.84 -33.25 -51.86
N TYR A 257 15.97 -32.68 -52.34
CA TYR A 257 16.25 -32.13 -53.68
C TYR A 257 15.89 -30.69 -54.12
N ILE A 258 16.99 -29.94 -54.37
CA ILE A 258 17.38 -29.17 -55.58
C ILE A 258 16.88 -27.73 -55.78
N GLU A 259 17.90 -26.85 -55.90
CA GLU A 259 18.11 -25.62 -56.71
C GLU A 259 16.91 -24.83 -57.26
N ASN A 260 16.89 -23.54 -56.92
CA ASN A 260 17.37 -22.45 -57.79
C ASN A 260 17.55 -21.15 -57.01
#